data_AF-A0A6A4PKW6-F1
#
_entry.id   AF-A0A6A4PKW6-F1
#
_cell.length_a   1.000
_cell.length_b   1.000
_cell.length_c   1.000
_cell.angle_alpha   90.00
_cell.angle_beta   90.00
_cell.angle_gamma   90.00
#
_symmetry.space_group_name_H-M   'P 1'
#
loop_
_entity.id
_entity.type
_entity.pdbx_description
1 polymer ?
#
loop_
_entity_poly.entity_id
_entity_poly.type
_entity_poly.pdbx_seq_one_letter_code
_entity_poly.pdbx_strand_id
1 'polypeptide(L)' 'MSKEEFLKIQKCVLKVNIHCDGCKQKVKKILHKIDGVFTTEIDAEQGKVTVSGNVDPNVLIRKL' A
#
# COMPACT_ATOMS: atom_id res chain seq x y z
N MET A 1 -13.83 21.87 -1.37
CA MET A 1 -12.73 20.89 -1.42
C MET A 1 -12.56 20.48 -2.87
N SER A 2 -11.52 21.02 -3.50
CA SER A 2 -11.33 21.04 -4.94
C SER A 2 -11.01 19.65 -5.46
N LYS A 3 -11.71 19.23 -6.53
CA LYS A 3 -11.64 17.91 -7.18
C LYS A 3 -10.28 17.61 -7.86
N GLU A 4 -9.29 18.48 -7.72
CA GLU A 4 -8.06 18.47 -8.53
C GLU A 4 -6.81 17.93 -7.80
N GLU A 5 -6.80 17.76 -6.48
CA GLU A 5 -5.67 17.09 -5.79
C GLU A 5 -5.69 15.55 -5.93
N PHE A 6 -6.77 14.97 -6.43
CA PHE A 6 -6.88 13.54 -6.72
C PHE A 6 -6.09 13.09 -7.97
N LEU A 7 -5.60 14.01 -8.79
CA LEU A 7 -5.03 13.70 -10.12
C LEU A 7 -3.65 13.02 -10.10
N LYS A 8 -2.99 12.89 -8.95
CA LYS A 8 -1.68 12.21 -8.83
C LYS A 8 -1.61 11.11 -7.77
N ILE A 9 -2.72 10.78 -7.13
CA ILE A 9 -2.74 9.64 -6.19
C ILE A 9 -2.77 8.37 -7.03
N GLN A 10 -1.63 7.70 -7.17
CA GLN A 10 -1.54 6.42 -7.83
C GLN A 10 -2.06 5.33 -6.90
N LYS A 11 -2.91 4.47 -7.44
CA LYS A 11 -3.42 3.29 -6.73
C LYS A 11 -2.65 2.07 -7.21
N CYS A 12 -1.83 1.50 -6.34
CA CYS A 12 -1.05 0.30 -6.61
C CYS A 12 -1.65 -0.89 -5.87
N VAL A 13 -1.92 -1.98 -6.58
CA VAL A 13 -2.37 -3.23 -5.97
C VAL A 13 -1.24 -4.24 -6.05
N LEU A 14 -0.79 -4.70 -4.89
CA LEU A 14 0.24 -5.72 -4.73
C LEU A 14 -0.38 -7.01 -4.23
N LYS A 15 0.05 -8.14 -4.77
CA LYS A 15 -0.33 -9.46 -4.28
C LYS A 15 0.72 -9.90 -3.27
N VAL A 16 0.32 -10.11 -2.01
CA VAL A 16 1.21 -10.44 -0.90
C VAL A 16 0.65 -11.64 -0.17
N ASN A 17 1.50 -12.63 0.10
CA ASN A 17 1.10 -13.82 0.82
C ASN A 17 1.03 -13.51 2.33
N ILE A 18 -0.17 -13.15 2.81
CA ILE A 18 -0.43 -12.86 4.22
C ILE A 18 -1.08 -14.09 4.82
N HIS A 19 -0.32 -14.82 5.64
CA HIS A 19 -0.78 -16.06 6.29
C HIS A 19 -1.08 -15.88 7.78
N CYS A 20 -0.77 -14.71 8.36
CA CYS A 20 -0.98 -14.43 9.77
C CYS A 20 -1.13 -12.93 10.05
N ASP A 21 -1.69 -12.57 11.21
CA ASP A 21 -1.80 -11.18 11.68
C ASP A 21 -0.45 -10.48 11.78
N GLY A 22 0.61 -11.21 12.09
CA GLY A 22 1.98 -10.69 12.14
C GLY A 22 2.42 -10.15 10.78
N CYS A 23 2.17 -10.88 9.69
CA CYS A 23 2.48 -10.42 8.33
C CYS A 23 1.67 -9.17 7.97
N LYS A 24 0.37 -9.15 8.27
CA LYS A 24 -0.50 -7.98 8.04
C LYS A 24 0.04 -6.73 8.73
N GLN A 25 0.40 -6.84 10.01
CA GLN A 25 0.95 -5.71 10.76
C GLN A 25 2.32 -5.27 10.22
N LYS A 26 3.16 -6.21 9.81
CA LYS A 26 4.50 -5.92 9.26
C LYS A 26 4.39 -5.16 7.94
N VAL A 27 3.56 -5.66 7.02
CA VAL A 27 3.23 -5.01 5.74
C VAL A 27 2.68 -3.59 5.98
N LYS A 28 1.70 -3.44 6.88
CA LYS A 28 1.13 -2.13 7.23
C LYS A 28 2.20 -1.15 7.74
N LYS A 29 3.08 -1.60 8.65
CA LYS A 29 4.17 -0.78 9.20
C LYS A 29 5.18 -0.38 8.14
N ILE A 30 5.54 -1.30 7.23
CA ILE A 30 6.49 -1.02 6.13
C ILE A 30 5.89 0.04 5.21
N LEU A 31 4.66 -0.16 4.76
CA LEU A 31 3.98 0.75 3.83
C LEU A 31 3.75 2.13 4.43
N HIS A 32 3.42 2.20 5.72
CA HIS A 32 3.27 3.48 6.42
C HIS A 32 4.60 4.21 6.65
N LYS A 33 5.74 3.51 6.61
CA LYS A 33 7.08 4.11 6.64
C LYS A 33 7.54 4.64 5.29
N ILE A 34 6.81 4.37 4.20
CA ILE A 34 7.20 4.81 2.88
C ILE A 34 6.62 6.20 2.64
N ASP A 35 7.52 7.17 2.43
CA ASP A 35 7.16 8.54 2.08
C ASP A 35 6.36 8.57 0.78
N GLY A 36 5.24 9.29 0.79
CA GLY A 36 4.31 9.36 -0.35
C GLY A 36 3.16 8.35 -0.33
N VAL A 37 3.10 7.43 0.65
CA VAL A 37 1.91 6.60 0.89
C VAL A 37 0.88 7.39 1.70
N PHE A 38 -0.31 7.59 1.14
CA PHE A 38 -1.42 8.25 1.83
C PHE A 38 -2.32 7.23 2.52
N THR A 39 -2.74 6.21 1.79
CA THR A 39 -3.73 5.22 2.26
C THR A 39 -3.25 3.81 1.95
N THR A 40 -3.55 2.87 2.83
CA THR A 40 -3.17 1.46 2.66
C THR A 40 -4.29 0.55 3.12
N GLU A 41 -4.79 -0.28 2.22
CA GLU A 41 -5.81 -1.29 2.48
C GLU A 41 -5.18 -2.67 2.33
N ILE A 42 -5.44 -3.57 3.27
CA ILE A 42 -4.86 -4.91 3.28
C ILE A 42 -5.98 -5.94 3.38
N ASP A 43 -6.16 -6.68 2.29
CA ASP A 43 -7.05 -7.82 2.16
C ASP A 43 -6.28 -9.10 2.47
N ALA A 44 -6.32 -9.53 3.73
CA ALA A 44 -5.71 -10.81 4.13
C ALA A 44 -6.43 -12.01 3.51
N GLU A 45 -7.75 -11.92 3.31
CA GLU A 45 -8.57 -12.99 2.70
C GLU A 45 -8.14 -13.29 1.26
N GLN A 46 -7.80 -12.26 0.48
CA GLN A 46 -7.35 -12.40 -0.91
C GLN A 46 -5.82 -12.37 -1.06
N GLY A 47 -5.07 -12.13 0.02
CA GLY A 47 -3.63 -11.86 -0.04
C GLY A 47 -3.30 -10.67 -0.94
N LYS A 48 -4.04 -9.56 -0.78
CA LYS A 48 -3.87 -8.34 -1.58
C LYS A 48 -3.64 -7.13 -0.71
N VAL A 49 -2.82 -6.22 -1.20
CA VAL A 49 -2.48 -4.97 -0.53
C VAL A 49 -2.64 -3.85 -1.53
N THR A 50 -3.50 -2.90 -1.21
CA THR A 50 -3.80 -1.74 -2.04
C THR A 50 -3.18 -0.52 -1.37
N VAL A 51 -2.35 0.19 -2.12
CA VAL A 51 -1.63 1.37 -1.66
C VAL A 51 -2.08 2.54 -2.52
N SER A 52 -2.53 3.61 -1.89
CA SER A 52 -2.92 4.85 -2.57
C SER A 52 -1.91 5.93 -2.18
N GLY A 53 -1.19 6.47 -3.17
CA GLY A 53 -0.25 7.55 -2.93
C GLY A 53 0.59 7.91 -4.15
N ASN A 54 1.51 8.85 -3.98
CA ASN A 54 2.43 9.26 -5.04
C ASN A 54 3.79 8.57 -4.83
N VAL A 55 3.79 7.23 -4.94
CA VAL A 55 4.96 6.39 -4.71
C VAL A 55 5.11 5.36 -5.82
N ASP A 56 6.36 5.09 -6.21
CA ASP A 56 6.66 4.11 -7.24
C ASP A 56 6.33 2.66 -6.79
N PRO A 57 5.62 1.88 -7.60
CA PRO A 57 5.33 0.47 -7.30
C PRO A 57 6.60 -0.36 -7.16
N ASN A 58 7.68 -0.01 -7.87
CA ASN A 58 8.98 -0.66 -7.70
C ASN A 58 9.58 -0.48 -6.30
N VAL A 59 9.38 0.69 -5.67
CA VAL A 59 9.85 0.94 -4.30
C VAL A 59 9.03 0.13 -3.31
N LEU A 60 7.71 0.06 -3.53
CA LEU A 60 6.80 -0.76 -2.73
C LEU A 60 7.21 -2.24 -2.76
N ILE A 61 7.47 -2.80 -3.95
CA ILE A 61 7.89 -4.20 -4.11
C ILE A 61 9.27 -4.46 -3.48
N ARG A 62 10.22 -3.51 -3.57
CA ARG A 62 11.56 -3.67 -2.97
C ARG A 62 11.56 -3.64 -1.43
N LYS A 63 10.53 -3.06 -0.82
CA LYS A 63 10.41 -2.90 0.64
C LYS A 63 9.59 -4.01 1.31
N LEU A 64 8.78 -4.74 0.55
CA LEU A 64 7.93 -5.85 0.98
C LEU A 64 8.62 -7.20 0.76
#